data_AF-A0A9X3RAR4-F1
#
_entry.id   AF-A0A9X3RAR4-F1
#
_cell.length_a   1.000
_cell.length_b   1.000
_cell.length_c   1.000
_cell.angle_alpha   90.00
_cell.angle_beta   90.00
_cell.angle_gamma   90.00
#
_symmetry.space_group_name_H-M   'P 1'
#
loop_
_entity.id
_entity.type
_entity.pdbx_description
1 polymer ?
#
loop_
_entity_poly.entity_id
_entity_poly.type
_entity_poly.pdbx_seq_one_letter_code
_entity_poly.pdbx_strand_id
1 'polypeptide(L)'
;MLIVSMFLENEYGRGETVLRIVSTIIAIINTLGFYGYVYKKQFYSQSFWKIIFIVTVIDIVVSIIYYGFQDTELGTEGIIFLAVFTFIIMFPLLLGLYRYGFQNQKIAEKVL
;
A
#
# COMPACT_ATOMS: atom_id res chain seq x y z
N MET A 1 -5.57 -34.92 -15.80
CA MET A 1 -4.67 -33.82 -15.38
C MET A 1 -5.03 -32.47 -16.00
N LEU A 2 -5.46 -32.37 -17.27
CA LEU A 2 -5.79 -31.09 -17.93
C LEU A 2 -6.93 -30.26 -17.30
N ILE A 3 -8.00 -30.91 -16.81
CA ILE A 3 -9.13 -30.18 -16.20
C ILE A 3 -8.73 -29.56 -14.85
N VAL A 4 -7.87 -30.24 -14.09
CA VAL A 4 -7.36 -29.75 -12.80
C VAL A 4 -6.38 -28.59 -13.02
N SER A 5 -5.51 -28.67 -14.03
CA SER A 5 -4.62 -27.56 -14.38
C SER A 5 -5.40 -26.33 -14.89
N MET A 6 -6.44 -26.52 -15.71
CA MET A 6 -7.30 -25.41 -16.16
C MET A 6 -8.10 -24.77 -15.01
N PHE A 7 -8.57 -25.57 -14.04
CA PHE A 7 -9.25 -25.04 -12.85
C PHE A 7 -8.29 -24.23 -11.97
N LEU A 8 -7.09 -24.74 -11.72
CA LEU A 8 -6.08 -24.05 -10.93
C LEU A 8 -5.61 -22.75 -11.62
N GLU A 9 -5.40 -22.77 -12.92
CA GLU A 9 -4.98 -21.60 -13.71
C GLU A 9 -6.06 -20.50 -13.72
N ASN A 10 -7.33 -20.89 -13.80
CA ASN A 10 -8.47 -19.97 -13.75
C ASN A 10 -8.70 -19.39 -12.33
N GLU A 11 -8.47 -20.17 -11.27
CA GLU A 11 -8.51 -19.66 -9.89
C GLU A 11 -7.32 -18.76 -9.55
N TYR A 12 -6.11 -19.11 -10.02
CA TYR A 12 -4.93 -18.25 -9.89
C TYR A 12 -5.10 -16.92 -10.64
N GLY A 13 -5.59 -16.95 -11.89
CA GLY A 13 -5.84 -15.74 -12.67
C GLY A 13 -6.94 -14.85 -12.06
N ARG A 14 -7.97 -15.44 -11.44
CA ARG A 14 -8.97 -14.69 -10.66
C ARG A 14 -8.37 -14.10 -9.39
N GLY A 15 -7.55 -14.85 -8.66
CA GLY A 15 -6.85 -14.37 -7.46
C GLY A 15 -5.99 -13.15 -7.74
N GLU A 16 -5.19 -13.20 -8.81
CA GLU A 16 -4.36 -12.08 -9.26
C GLU A 16 -5.20 -10.84 -9.63
N THR A 17 -6.30 -11.05 -10.36
CA THR A 17 -7.21 -9.97 -10.75
C THR A 17 -7.84 -9.29 -9.54
N VAL A 18 -8.28 -10.07 -8.54
CA VAL A 18 -8.87 -9.55 -7.30
C VAL A 18 -7.84 -8.74 -6.52
N LEU A 19 -6.62 -9.26 -6.35
CA LEU A 19 -5.53 -8.55 -5.69
C LEU A 19 -5.25 -7.21 -6.38
N ARG A 20 -5.18 -7.20 -7.71
CA ARG A 20 -4.94 -5.97 -8.48
C ARG A 20 -6.03 -4.93 -8.29
N ILE A 21 -7.30 -5.33 -8.26
CA ILE A 21 -8.43 -4.42 -8.00
C ILE A 21 -8.32 -3.83 -6.60
N VAL A 22 -8.06 -4.68 -5.59
CA VAL A 22 -7.93 -4.24 -4.20
C VAL A 22 -6.77 -3.24 -4.05
N SER A 23 -5.59 -3.54 -4.59
CA SER A 23 -4.45 -2.62 -4.54
C SER A 23 -4.72 -1.32 -5.30
N THR A 24 -5.49 -1.36 -6.40
CA THR A 24 -5.91 -0.14 -7.13
C THR A 24 -6.81 0.75 -6.27
N ILE A 25 -7.78 0.15 -5.56
CA ILE A 25 -8.67 0.89 -4.66
C ILE A 25 -7.87 1.53 -3.52
N ILE A 26 -6.95 0.78 -2.91
CA ILE A 26 -6.04 1.29 -1.87
C ILE A 26 -5.22 2.46 -2.39
N ALA A 27 -4.67 2.37 -3.61
CA ALA A 27 -3.90 3.44 -4.23
C ALA A 27 -4.72 4.72 -4.43
N ILE A 28 -5.99 4.61 -4.85
CA ILE A 28 -6.90 5.76 -4.99
C ILE A 28 -7.15 6.41 -3.62
N ILE A 29 -7.47 5.61 -2.60
CA ILE A 29 -7.72 6.12 -1.24
C ILE A 29 -6.47 6.79 -0.67
N ASN A 30 -5.30 6.19 -0.88
CA ASN A 30 -4.01 6.74 -0.44
C ASN A 30 -3.69 8.07 -1.13
N THR A 31 -4.00 8.19 -2.43
CA THR A 31 -3.84 9.43 -3.17
C THR A 31 -4.74 10.53 -2.59
N LEU A 32 -5.98 10.21 -2.27
CA LEU A 32 -6.90 11.14 -1.60
C LEU A 32 -6.41 11.53 -0.21
N GLY A 33 -5.88 10.58 0.56
CA GLY A 33 -5.32 10.85 1.88
C GLY A 33 -4.09 11.74 1.83
N PHE A 34 -3.19 11.47 0.89
CA PHE A 34 -1.99 12.29 0.67
C PHE A 34 -2.34 13.69 0.18
N TYR A 35 -3.30 13.82 -0.75
CA TYR A 35 -3.83 15.11 -1.16
C TYR A 35 -4.45 15.87 0.03
N GLY A 36 -5.27 15.20 0.84
CA GLY A 36 -5.84 15.77 2.06
C GLY A 36 -4.78 16.28 3.03
N TYR A 37 -3.69 15.54 3.19
CA TYR A 37 -2.53 15.95 3.98
C TYR A 37 -1.88 17.22 3.43
N VAL A 38 -1.49 17.23 2.16
CA VAL A 38 -0.75 18.34 1.52
C VAL A 38 -1.56 19.63 1.55
N TYR A 39 -2.86 19.55 1.28
CA TYR A 39 -3.75 20.72 1.24
C TYR A 39 -4.48 20.99 2.55
N LYS A 40 -4.11 20.30 3.64
CA LYS A 40 -4.73 20.44 4.98
C LYS A 40 -6.27 20.31 4.94
N LYS A 41 -6.80 19.42 4.09
CA LYS A 41 -8.23 19.12 4.00
C LYS A 41 -8.52 17.81 4.71
N GLN A 42 -9.42 17.80 5.69
CA GLN A 42 -9.86 16.58 6.35
C GLN A 42 -11.05 15.95 5.61
N PHE A 43 -10.77 14.99 4.75
CA PHE A 43 -11.77 14.01 4.29
C PHE A 43 -11.97 12.97 5.39
N TYR A 44 -13.17 12.45 5.62
CA TYR A 44 -13.46 11.37 6.60
C TYR A 44 -12.89 11.59 8.03
N SER A 45 -13.10 10.61 8.92
CA SER A 45 -12.60 10.68 10.29
C SER A 45 -11.11 10.33 10.38
N GLN A 46 -10.41 10.82 11.41
CA GLN A 46 -9.03 10.41 11.66
C GLN A 46 -8.88 8.91 11.87
N SER A 47 -9.82 8.28 12.58
CA SER A 47 -9.82 6.83 12.80
C SER A 47 -9.85 6.05 11.47
N PHE A 48 -10.60 6.54 10.47
CA PHE A 48 -10.58 5.96 9.13
C PHE A 48 -9.17 5.99 8.53
N TRP A 49 -8.49 7.14 8.59
CA TRP A 49 -7.14 7.25 8.04
C TRP A 49 -6.07 6.47 8.80
N LYS A 50 -6.25 6.25 10.10
CA LYS A 50 -5.39 5.31 10.86
C LYS A 50 -5.51 3.90 10.31
N ILE A 51 -6.74 3.45 10.01
CA ILE A 51 -6.98 2.13 9.41
C ILE A 51 -6.36 2.07 8.01
N ILE A 52 -6.59 3.09 7.16
CA ILE A 52 -5.99 3.15 5.81
C ILE A 52 -4.46 3.10 5.86
N PHE A 53 -3.84 3.82 6.80
CA PHE A 53 -2.39 3.75 6.98
C PHE A 53 -1.93 2.33 7.29
N ILE A 54 -2.57 1.64 8.24
CA ILE A 54 -2.22 0.25 8.59
C ILE A 54 -2.41 -0.69 7.40
N VAL A 55 -3.54 -0.59 6.69
CA VAL A 55 -3.82 -1.39 5.49
C VAL A 55 -2.75 -1.16 4.42
N THR A 56 -2.31 0.07 4.22
CA THR A 56 -1.26 0.42 3.24
C THR A 56 0.08 -0.19 3.60
N VAL A 57 0.47 -0.16 4.87
CA VAL A 57 1.72 -0.79 5.33
C VAL A 57 1.66 -2.30 5.09
N ILE A 58 0.53 -2.95 5.38
CA ILE A 58 0.34 -4.38 5.12
C ILE A 58 0.42 -4.68 3.61
N ASP A 59 -0.26 -3.89 2.77
CA ASP A 59 -0.25 -4.06 1.30
C ASP A 59 1.17 -3.95 0.72
N ILE A 60 1.97 -2.99 1.19
CA ILE A 60 3.38 -2.85 0.78
C ILE A 60 4.19 -4.08 1.19
N VAL A 61 4.06 -4.53 2.45
CA VAL A 61 4.79 -5.71 2.95
C VAL A 61 4.41 -6.97 2.18
N VAL A 62 3.11 -7.20 1.97
CA VAL A 62 2.60 -8.34 1.20
C VAL A 62 3.10 -8.29 -0.24
N SER A 63 3.11 -7.11 -0.87
CA SER A 63 3.61 -6.93 -2.23
C SER A 63 5.11 -7.25 -2.34
N ILE A 64 5.94 -6.73 -1.42
CA ILE A 64 7.38 -7.02 -1.42
C ILE A 64 7.63 -8.52 -1.25
N ILE A 65 6.89 -9.18 -0.35
CA ILE A 65 6.98 -10.63 -0.13
C ILE A 65 6.56 -11.38 -1.40
N TYR A 66 5.40 -11.05 -1.97
CA TYR A 66 4.85 -11.73 -3.14
C TYR A 66 5.78 -11.64 -4.35
N TYR A 67 6.18 -10.42 -4.73
CA TYR A 67 7.07 -10.21 -5.87
C TYR A 67 8.49 -10.70 -5.59
N GLY A 68 8.99 -10.53 -4.36
CA GLY A 68 10.31 -11.03 -3.97
C GLY A 68 10.39 -12.57 -4.00
N PHE A 69 9.29 -13.29 -3.76
CA PHE A 69 9.26 -14.76 -3.88
C PHE A 69 8.94 -15.25 -5.30
N GLN A 70 8.27 -14.46 -6.14
CA GLN A 70 8.03 -14.83 -7.53
C GLN A 70 9.29 -14.69 -8.40
N ASP A 71 10.13 -13.68 -8.14
CA ASP A 71 11.41 -13.52 -8.82
C ASP A 71 12.49 -14.36 -8.14
N THR A 72 12.52 -15.66 -8.45
CA THR A 72 13.56 -16.59 -7.98
C THR A 72 14.98 -16.19 -8.41
N GLU A 73 15.11 -15.29 -9.39
CA GLU A 73 16.39 -14.78 -9.90
C GLU A 73 16.99 -13.66 -9.05
N LEU A 74 16.21 -12.97 -8.20
CA LEU A 74 16.69 -11.83 -7.42
C LEU A 74 17.67 -12.24 -6.29
N GLY A 75 17.60 -13.49 -5.84
CA GLY A 75 18.34 -13.95 -4.65
C GLY A 75 18.03 -13.10 -3.40
N THR A 76 18.73 -13.37 -2.30
CA THR A 76 18.50 -12.63 -1.04
C THR A 76 18.88 -11.14 -1.16
N GLU A 77 19.96 -10.83 -1.88
CA GLU A 77 20.43 -9.46 -2.06
C GLU A 77 19.47 -8.61 -2.90
N GLY A 78 18.89 -9.16 -3.96
CA GLY A 78 17.90 -8.48 -4.78
C GLY A 78 16.59 -8.21 -4.04
N ILE A 79 16.13 -9.14 -3.19
CA ILE A 79 14.96 -8.92 -2.33
C ILE A 79 15.21 -7.78 -1.34
N ILE A 80 16.40 -7.73 -0.71
CA ILE A 80 16.76 -6.65 0.20
C ILE A 80 16.80 -5.31 -0.54
N PHE A 81 17.43 -5.27 -1.72
CA PHE A 81 17.48 -4.07 -2.54
C PHE A 81 16.07 -3.59 -2.92
N LEU A 82 15.21 -4.49 -3.41
CA LEU A 82 13.82 -4.19 -3.76
C LEU A 82 13.05 -3.62 -2.57
N ALA A 83 13.19 -4.24 -1.40
CA ALA A 83 12.52 -3.80 -0.18
C ALA A 83 12.97 -2.39 0.25
N VAL A 84 14.28 -2.14 0.30
CA VAL A 84 14.85 -0.83 0.68
C VAL A 84 14.46 0.24 -0.33
N PHE A 85 14.60 -0.04 -1.62
CA PHE A 85 14.26 0.89 -2.69
C PHE A 85 12.77 1.26 -2.68
N THR A 86 11.90 0.25 -2.54
CA THR A 86 10.45 0.46 -2.41
C THR A 86 10.12 1.30 -1.18
N PHE A 87 10.76 1.04 -0.05
CA PHE A 87 10.53 1.80 1.17
C PHE A 87 10.94 3.27 1.01
N ILE A 88 12.10 3.55 0.40
CA ILE A 88 12.57 4.92 0.15
C ILE A 88 11.57 5.69 -0.72
N ILE A 89 11.08 5.07 -1.80
CA ILE A 89 10.11 5.71 -2.71
C ILE A 89 8.77 5.94 -2.01
N MET A 90 8.29 4.97 -1.22
CA MET A 90 7.00 5.04 -0.56
C MET A 90 7.02 5.88 0.73
N PHE A 91 8.21 6.21 1.25
CA PHE A 91 8.35 6.90 2.53
C PHE A 91 7.59 8.24 2.60
N PRO A 92 7.62 9.13 1.59
CA PRO A 92 6.86 10.38 1.63
C PRO A 92 5.34 10.15 1.71
N LEU A 93 4.83 9.15 0.99
CA LEU A 93 3.43 8.75 1.03
C LEU A 93 3.04 8.25 2.43
N LEU A 94 3.84 7.33 2.98
CA LEU A 94 3.63 6.77 4.32
C LEU A 94 3.67 7.84 5.40
N LEU A 95 4.62 8.77 5.34
CA LEU A 95 4.72 9.89 6.27
C LEU A 95 3.50 10.80 6.18
N GLY A 96 3.04 11.11 4.96
CA GLY A 96 1.85 11.92 4.73
C GLY A 96 0.60 11.28 5.33
N LEU A 97 0.36 10.00 5.01
CA LEU A 97 -0.78 9.23 5.54
C LEU A 97 -0.72 9.06 7.06
N TYR A 98 0.46 8.81 7.63
CA TYR A 98 0.66 8.74 9.08
C TYR A 98 0.26 10.05 9.74
N ARG A 99 0.78 11.19 9.27
CA ARG A 99 0.42 12.49 9.83
C ARG A 99 -1.07 12.80 9.66
N TYR A 100 -1.63 12.42 8.52
CA TYR A 100 -3.04 12.65 8.22
C TYR A 100 -4.01 11.87 9.13
N GLY A 101 -3.66 10.63 9.49
CA GLY A 101 -4.47 9.81 10.40
C GLY A 101 -4.17 10.01 11.89
N PHE A 102 -2.93 10.31 12.26
CA PHE A 102 -2.49 10.33 13.66
C PHE A 102 -2.23 11.73 14.22
N GLN A 103 -1.97 12.75 13.41
CA GLN A 103 -1.83 14.12 13.89
C GLN A 103 -3.14 14.89 13.78
N ASN A 104 -3.53 15.55 14.86
CA ASN A 104 -4.63 16.51 14.83
C ASN A 104 -4.27 17.68 13.92
N GLN A 105 -4.96 17.82 12.79
CA GLN A 105 -4.80 18.98 11.88
C GLN A 105 -4.96 20.33 12.62
N LYS A 106 -5.77 20.36 13.69
CA LYS A 106 -5.96 21.55 14.56
C LYS A 106 -4.69 22.01 15.30
N ILE A 107 -3.65 21.20 15.43
CA ILE A 107 -2.40 21.60 16.09
C ILE A 107 -1.45 22.27 15.08
N ALA A 108 -1.54 21.92 13.80
CA ALA A 108 -0.71 22.51 12.74
C ALA A 108 -1.14 23.95 12.36
N GLU A 109 -2.32 24.39 12.77
CA GLU A 109 -2.80 25.76 12.60
C GLU A 109 -2.32 26.73 13.70
N LYS A 110 -1.83 26.22 14.83
CA LYS A 110 -1.40 27.06 15.97
C LYS A 110 0.10 27.40 15.97
N VAL A 111 0.86 26.99 14.95
CA VAL A 111 2.33 27.14 14.88
C VAL A 111 2.78 27.96 13.66
N LEU A 112 1.83 28.60 12.96
CA LEU A 112 2.09 29.62 11.94
C LEU A 112 1.32 30.89 12.31
#